data_AF-A0A1M6Y674-F1
#
_entry.id   AF-A0A1M6Y674-F1
#
_cell.length_a   1.000
_cell.length_b   1.000
_cell.length_c   1.000
_cell.angle_alpha   90.00
_cell.angle_beta   90.00
_cell.angle_gamma   90.00
#
_symmetry.space_group_name_H-M   'P 1'
#
loop_
_entity.id
_entity.type
_entity.pdbx_description
1 polymer ?
#
loop_
_entity_poly.entity_id
_entity_poly.type
_entity_poly.pdbx_seq_one_letter_code
_entity_poly.pdbx_strand_id
1 'polypeptide(L)'
;MRLIAAVFLVMTFAGCTATGQSERPPGPMPATTRPVYNLTGYSPAFKDGYIDGCETAKKTRFGLKNTSRFSADTQYRLGWNDGFSICRGKQ
;
A
#
# COMPACT_ATOMS: atom_id res chain seq x y z
N MET A 1 29.25 -4.54 -49.52
CA MET A 1 29.59 -3.95 -48.20
C MET A 1 29.00 -2.54 -48.02
N ARG A 2 27.67 -2.33 -48.12
CA ARG A 2 27.01 -1.07 -47.68
C ARG A 2 25.52 -1.22 -47.31
N LEU A 3 25.02 -2.44 -47.08
CA LEU A 3 23.58 -2.69 -46.87
C LEU A 3 23.26 -3.56 -45.64
N ILE A 4 24.25 -3.82 -44.77
CA ILE A 4 24.06 -4.66 -43.57
C ILE A 4 24.05 -3.81 -42.28
N ALA A 5 24.25 -2.49 -42.38
CA ALA A 5 24.51 -1.63 -41.23
C ALA A 5 23.27 -0.95 -40.62
N ALA A 6 22.05 -1.23 -41.10
CA ALA A 6 20.87 -0.41 -40.77
C ALA A 6 19.69 -1.15 -40.11
N VAL A 7 19.86 -2.38 -39.62
CA VAL A 7 18.72 -3.14 -39.04
C VAL A 7 18.85 -3.39 -37.52
N PHE A 8 19.98 -3.05 -36.89
CA PHE A 8 20.16 -3.18 -35.44
C PHE A 8 19.77 -1.91 -34.65
N LEU A 9 18.60 -1.32 -34.94
CA LEU A 9 18.10 -0.17 -34.16
C LEU A 9 16.62 -0.30 -33.75
N VAL A 10 16.23 -1.46 -33.22
CA VAL A 10 14.97 -1.56 -32.48
C VAL A 10 15.19 -2.42 -31.22
N MET A 11 15.96 -1.88 -30.26
CA MET A 11 15.85 -2.29 -28.86
C MET A 11 14.64 -1.58 -28.27
N THR A 12 13.45 -2.13 -28.52
CA THR A 12 12.25 -1.76 -27.78
C THR A 12 12.38 -2.32 -26.37
N PHE A 13 12.74 -1.46 -25.42
CA PHE A 13 12.52 -1.70 -24.01
C PHE A 13 11.00 -1.82 -23.78
N ALA A 14 10.47 -3.04 -23.85
CA ALA A 14 9.18 -3.36 -23.27
C ALA A 14 9.33 -3.25 -21.75
N GLY A 15 9.11 -2.03 -21.23
CA GLY A 15 9.12 -1.74 -19.80
C GLY A 15 8.15 -2.66 -19.07
N CYS A 16 8.63 -3.31 -18.02
CA CYS A 16 7.85 -4.18 -17.16
C CYS A 16 6.68 -3.39 -16.54
N THR A 17 5.44 -3.70 -16.91
CA THR A 17 4.26 -3.27 -16.17
C THR A 17 4.12 -4.14 -14.91
N ALA A 18 4.97 -3.92 -13.92
CA ALA A 18 4.83 -4.52 -12.60
C ALA A 18 4.02 -3.58 -11.69
N THR A 19 2.75 -3.34 -12.02
CA THR A 19 1.81 -2.71 -11.09
C THR A 19 1.15 -3.77 -10.23
N GLY A 20 1.96 -4.55 -9.52
CA GLY A 20 1.49 -5.36 -8.39
C GLY A 20 1.38 -4.47 -7.15
N GLN A 21 0.55 -3.42 -7.20
CA GLN A 21 0.14 -2.82 -5.94
C GLN A 21 -0.71 -3.87 -5.24
N SER A 22 -0.27 -4.32 -4.06
CA SER A 22 -1.11 -5.14 -3.20
C SER A 22 -2.40 -4.34 -2.98
N GLU A 23 -3.55 -4.92 -3.31
CA GLU A 23 -4.84 -4.28 -3.15
C GLU A 23 -5.63 -5.05 -2.09
N ARG A 24 -6.48 -4.32 -1.37
CA ARG A 24 -7.38 -4.91 -0.40
C ARG A 24 -8.41 -5.78 -1.13
N PRO A 25 -8.92 -6.86 -0.51
CA PRO A 25 -10.12 -7.53 -1.01
C PRO A 25 -11.24 -6.51 -1.29
N PRO A 26 -11.91 -6.61 -2.44
CA PRO A 26 -12.97 -5.67 -2.81
C PRO A 26 -14.15 -5.77 -1.83
N GLY A 27 -14.88 -4.67 -1.68
CA GLY A 27 -16.03 -4.55 -0.79
C GLY A 27 -15.73 -3.88 0.56
N PRO A 28 -16.78 -3.59 1.34
CA PRO A 28 -16.63 -2.90 2.62
C PRO A 28 -15.86 -3.74 3.62
N MET A 29 -15.02 -3.08 4.40
CA MET A 29 -14.27 -3.75 5.47
C MET A 29 -15.24 -4.27 6.55
N PRO A 30 -15.03 -5.47 7.10
CA PRO A 30 -15.83 -5.94 8.22
C PRO A 30 -15.61 -5.03 9.44
N ALA A 31 -16.65 -4.88 10.27
CA ALA A 31 -16.59 -3.99 11.45
C ALA A 31 -15.44 -4.32 12.41
N THR A 32 -14.96 -5.56 12.42
CA THR A 32 -13.80 -6.04 13.20
C THR A 32 -12.48 -5.37 12.82
N THR A 33 -12.40 -4.75 11.64
CA THR A 33 -11.24 -3.97 11.18
C THR A 33 -11.28 -2.52 11.64
N ARG A 34 -12.41 -2.07 12.21
CA ARG A 34 -12.54 -0.71 12.74
C ARG A 34 -11.70 -0.60 14.01
N PRO A 35 -10.95 0.49 14.20
CA PRO A 35 -10.20 0.72 15.43
C PRO A 35 -11.15 0.79 16.63
N VAL A 36 -10.75 0.20 17.75
CA VAL A 36 -11.44 0.36 19.04
C VAL A 36 -11.25 1.78 19.58
N TYR A 37 -10.20 2.47 19.14
CA TYR A 37 -9.86 3.82 19.53
C TYR A 37 -10.62 4.87 18.74
N ASN A 38 -10.92 5.98 19.41
CA ASN A 38 -11.55 7.11 18.76
C ASN A 38 -10.54 7.89 17.91
N LEU A 39 -10.67 7.79 16.59
CA LEU A 39 -9.87 8.55 15.62
C LEU A 39 -10.55 9.86 15.17
N THR A 40 -11.55 10.39 15.91
CA THR A 40 -12.10 11.72 15.62
C THR A 40 -11.01 12.79 15.68
N GLY A 41 -11.00 13.72 14.73
CA GLY A 41 -9.97 14.75 14.61
C GLY A 41 -8.77 14.36 13.74
N TYR A 42 -8.55 13.07 13.46
CA TYR A 42 -7.54 12.64 12.50
C TYR A 42 -8.03 12.77 11.05
N SER A 43 -7.07 13.03 10.15
CA SER A 43 -7.32 13.10 8.72
C SER A 43 -7.83 11.76 8.16
N PRO A 44 -8.62 11.75 7.07
CA PRO A 44 -9.04 10.51 6.42
C PRO A 44 -7.85 9.63 6.04
N ALA A 45 -6.77 10.22 5.53
CA ALA A 45 -5.55 9.51 5.16
C ALA A 45 -4.88 8.80 6.35
N PHE A 46 -4.80 9.47 7.50
CA PHE A 46 -4.30 8.86 8.73
C PHE A 46 -5.17 7.67 9.15
N LYS A 47 -6.50 7.80 9.11
CA LYS A 47 -7.44 6.72 9.46
C LYS A 47 -7.27 5.50 8.57
N ASP A 48 -7.16 5.71 7.26
CA ASP A 48 -6.91 4.63 6.29
C ASP A 48 -5.59 3.92 6.61
N GLY A 49 -4.51 4.69 6.80
CA GLY A 49 -3.20 4.16 7.16
C GLY A 49 -3.26 3.35 8.45
N TYR A 50 -3.91 3.88 9.49
CA TYR A 50 -4.06 3.22 10.79
C TYR A 50 -4.74 1.86 10.66
N ILE A 51 -5.85 1.78 9.92
CA ILE A 51 -6.57 0.52 9.71
C ILE A 51 -5.69 -0.47 8.96
N ASP A 52 -5.09 -0.03 7.85
CA ASP A 52 -4.21 -0.84 7.02
C ASP A 52 -3.02 -1.42 7.81
N GLY A 53 -2.34 -0.58 8.59
CA GLY A 53 -1.20 -0.98 9.43
C GLY A 53 -1.60 -1.94 10.55
N CYS A 54 -2.74 -1.68 11.20
CA CYS A 54 -3.25 -2.56 12.25
C CYS A 54 -3.63 -3.95 11.71
N GLU A 55 -4.30 -4.01 10.57
CA GLU A 55 -4.65 -5.27 9.92
C GLU A 55 -3.41 -6.02 9.40
N THR A 56 -2.37 -5.30 8.96
CA THR A 56 -1.07 -5.90 8.63
C THR A 56 -0.41 -6.51 9.87
N ALA A 57 -0.41 -5.82 11.02
CA ALA A 57 0.16 -6.36 12.26
C ALA A 57 -0.58 -7.62 12.74
N LYS A 58 -1.91 -7.65 12.60
CA LYS A 58 -2.77 -8.80 12.89
C LYS A 58 -2.63 -9.95 11.87
N LYS A 59 -1.89 -9.75 10.77
CA LYS A 59 -1.73 -10.71 9.66
C LYS A 59 -3.09 -11.13 9.05
N THR A 60 -4.05 -10.22 8.97
CA THR A 60 -5.33 -10.52 8.30
C THR A 60 -5.21 -10.31 6.79
N ARG A 61 -6.16 -10.86 6.02
CA ARG A 61 -6.28 -10.62 4.58
C ARG A 61 -6.55 -9.16 4.20
N PHE A 62 -6.76 -8.30 5.20
CA PHE A 62 -7.09 -6.90 5.06
C PHE A 62 -5.88 -5.99 5.33
N GLY A 63 -4.78 -6.57 5.80
CA GLY A 63 -3.53 -5.85 5.98
C GLY A 63 -2.97 -5.42 4.63
N LEU A 64 -2.75 -4.12 4.49
CA LEU A 64 -2.22 -3.55 3.26
C LEU A 64 -1.12 -2.56 3.60
N LYS A 65 -0.03 -2.58 2.83
CA LYS A 65 0.92 -1.48 2.79
C LYS A 65 0.97 -0.94 1.37
N ASN A 66 0.12 0.04 1.07
CA ASN A 66 0.15 0.70 -0.22
C ASN A 66 1.47 1.48 -0.35
N THR A 67 2.46 0.92 -1.03
CA THR A 67 3.83 1.46 -1.09
C THR A 67 3.89 2.85 -1.71
N SER A 68 3.09 3.09 -2.75
CA SER A 68 2.96 4.41 -3.40
C SER A 68 2.40 5.45 -2.45
N ARG A 69 1.28 5.14 -1.77
CA ARG A 69 0.69 6.05 -0.79
C ARG A 69 1.58 6.22 0.43
N PHE A 70 2.28 5.18 0.87
CA PHE A 70 3.21 5.22 1.99
C PHE A 70 4.40 6.15 1.73
N SER A 71 4.89 6.26 0.50
CA SER A 71 5.95 7.21 0.16
C SER A 71 5.41 8.63 -0.04
N ALA A 72 4.28 8.79 -0.74
CA ALA A 72 3.75 10.09 -1.16
C ALA A 72 2.91 10.82 -0.09
N ASP A 73 2.19 10.10 0.77
CA ASP A 73 1.25 10.67 1.74
C ASP A 73 1.77 10.46 3.17
N THR A 74 2.28 11.55 3.76
CA THR A 74 2.81 11.55 5.13
C THR A 74 1.75 11.18 6.16
N GLN A 75 0.49 11.58 5.98
CA GLN A 75 -0.57 11.26 6.93
C GLN A 75 -0.91 9.77 6.91
N TYR A 76 -1.00 9.17 5.72
CA TYR A 76 -1.16 7.73 5.57
C TYR A 76 0.02 6.97 6.19
N ARG A 77 1.25 7.39 5.92
CA ARG A 77 2.46 6.77 6.49
C ARG A 77 2.47 6.81 8.02
N LEU A 78 2.13 7.96 8.61
CA LEU A 78 2.05 8.11 10.07
C LEU A 78 0.98 7.19 10.66
N GLY A 79 -0.23 7.18 10.09
CA GLY A 79 -1.30 6.29 10.52
C GLY A 79 -0.89 4.82 10.43
N TRP A 80 -0.29 4.41 9.31
CA TRP A 80 0.16 3.03 9.10
C TRP A 80 1.18 2.57 10.14
N ASN A 81 2.18 3.39 10.42
CA ASN A 81 3.18 3.07 11.44
C ASN A 81 2.55 2.97 12.84
N ASP A 82 1.66 3.90 13.19
CA ASP A 82 0.97 3.91 14.48
C ASP A 82 0.10 2.66 14.65
N GLY A 83 -0.81 2.40 13.71
CA GLY A 83 -1.67 1.22 13.71
C GLY A 83 -0.90 -0.09 13.75
N PHE A 84 0.20 -0.20 12.98
CA PHE A 84 1.07 -1.38 13.02
C PHE A 84 1.71 -1.57 14.40
N SER A 85 2.25 -0.50 14.99
CA SER A 85 2.93 -0.57 16.28
C SER A 85 1.99 -0.96 17.42
N ILE A 86 0.81 -0.33 17.49
CA ILE A 86 -0.19 -0.55 18.54
C ILE A 86 -0.77 -1.97 18.45
N CYS A 87 -1.14 -2.42 17.25
CA CYS A 87 -1.76 -3.72 17.07
C CYS A 87 -0.77 -4.88 17.14
N ARG A 88 0.53 -4.64 16.88
CA ARG A 88 1.58 -5.66 17.07
C ARG A 88 1.85 -5.94 18.54
N GLY A 89 1.73 -4.94 19.42
CA GLY A 89 1.90 -5.10 20.87
C GLY A 89 0.69 -5.70 21.60
N LYS A 90 -0.40 -6.02 20.88
CA LYS A 90 -1.66 -6.56 21.41
C LYS A 90 -1.89 -8.05 21.09
N GLN A 91 -0.85 -8.79 20.68
CA GLN A 91 -0.92 -10.24 20.47
C GLN A 91 -0.80 -11.01 21.77
#